data_AF-A0A934L570-F1
#
_entry.id   AF-A0A934L570-F1
#
_cell.length_a   1.000
_cell.length_b   1.000
_cell.length_c   1.000
_cell.angle_alpha   90.00
_cell.angle_beta   90.00
_cell.angle_gamma   90.00
#
_symmetry.space_group_name_H-M   'P 1'
#
loop_
_entity.id
_entity.type
_entity.pdbx_description
1 polymer ?
#
loop_
_entity_poly.entity_id
_entity_poly.type
_entity_poly.pdbx_seq_one_letter_code
_entity_poly.pdbx_strand_id
1 'polypeptide(L)'
;MYLEHFGLTEPPFKITPVTDFFFSGANRGEILDALIYAITDGEGIVKVSGEVGSGKTMLCRMLLDRLPSNIKAIYLANPSMSRDELLYAIADRLDLNLEGQRVNIILQSLQNHLEAMYERGERCVVLVDEAHAMPLETLEELRLLYNLQVGKHKLIQILLFGQPELDEKLDQSNMRQLKDRIVHHFSIQPISRKVIDDYLMFRLRAAGYKGPDVFSAAAVLLIGKASQGLMRRVNILADKALLAAFVENTHNIQVRHVQAAIRDSEMVPMKNLLNRKIVSMVGGVTLFVATLAGAGWFIGQSTVLSGKSEAPQSVAPETIAASAVASQPEDSAPAVAASEVMAASAVADISNVTILPLERTLTLPAEPPAAAPRQPSPRVAKAPRETVAAQPAPPAPEAPLLQQRLDSTQAMLSAPGHGSVSIQLFYTDDIRPERMERFLGRAQRLGILAEIYIVPIKLNGRDGYRVLFGTYANSDTARAGMEELPQRYKDAFAPTLYMLQDS
;
A
#
# COMPACT_ATOMS: atom_id res chain seq x y z
N MET A 1 -14.16 0.52 -33.19
CA MET A 1 -14.07 -0.95 -33.32
C MET A 1 -14.27 -1.68 -31.99
N TYR A 2 -13.25 -2.13 -31.24
CA TYR A 2 -13.53 -3.01 -30.07
C TYR A 2 -14.40 -2.34 -29.00
N LEU A 3 -14.28 -1.01 -28.84
CA LEU A 3 -15.09 -0.23 -27.91
C LEU A 3 -16.59 -0.35 -28.23
N GLU A 4 -17.00 -0.11 -29.48
CA GLU A 4 -18.40 -0.27 -29.89
C GLU A 4 -18.91 -1.71 -29.66
N HIS A 5 -18.10 -2.72 -30.00
CA HIS A 5 -18.43 -4.14 -29.82
C HIS A 5 -18.75 -4.49 -28.36
N PHE A 6 -17.96 -3.98 -27.42
CA PHE A 6 -18.21 -4.18 -25.99
C PHE A 6 -19.11 -3.10 -25.35
N GLY A 7 -19.64 -2.14 -26.11
CA GLY A 7 -20.48 -1.05 -25.58
C GLY A 7 -19.75 -0.09 -24.63
N LEU A 8 -18.45 0.13 -24.87
CA LEU A 8 -17.56 0.99 -24.07
C LEU A 8 -17.47 2.39 -24.67
N THR A 9 -17.41 3.42 -23.82
CA THR A 9 -17.19 4.82 -24.26
C THR A 9 -15.70 5.16 -24.42
N GLU A 10 -14.81 4.45 -23.72
CA GLU A 10 -13.36 4.60 -23.85
C GLU A 10 -12.59 3.29 -23.52
N PRO A 11 -11.28 3.17 -23.81
CA PRO A 11 -10.51 1.98 -23.48
C PRO A 11 -10.37 1.71 -21.96
N PRO A 12 -10.96 0.64 -21.39
CA PRO A 12 -11.05 0.40 -19.95
C PRO A 12 -9.70 0.13 -19.28
N PHE A 13 -8.71 -0.38 -20.01
CA PHE A 13 -7.46 -0.90 -19.44
C PHE A 13 -6.21 -0.07 -19.80
N LYS A 14 -6.38 1.22 -20.13
CA LYS A 14 -5.27 2.18 -20.26
C LYS A 14 -4.27 2.05 -19.10
N ILE A 15 -2.98 2.04 -19.46
CA ILE A 15 -1.86 2.05 -18.50
C ILE A 15 -1.65 3.46 -17.92
N THR A 16 -2.01 4.50 -18.68
CA THR A 16 -1.99 5.90 -18.24
C THR A 16 -2.85 6.06 -16.98
N PRO A 17 -2.33 6.64 -15.89
CA PRO A 17 -3.09 6.78 -14.65
C PRO A 17 -4.08 7.94 -14.73
N VAL A 18 -5.37 7.61 -14.76
CA VAL A 18 -6.53 8.53 -14.79
C VAL A 18 -7.39 8.24 -13.55
N THR A 19 -7.76 9.28 -12.80
CA THR A 19 -8.27 9.15 -11.44
C THR A 19 -9.69 8.58 -11.33
N ASP A 20 -10.53 8.75 -12.36
CA ASP A 20 -11.82 8.04 -12.51
C ASP A 20 -11.68 6.50 -12.48
N PHE A 21 -10.51 5.98 -12.89
CA PHE A 21 -10.19 4.55 -12.90
C PHE A 21 -9.43 4.10 -11.63
N PHE A 22 -9.55 4.83 -10.51
CA PHE A 22 -9.01 4.42 -9.22
C PHE A 22 -9.89 3.39 -8.50
N PHE A 23 -9.37 2.17 -8.41
CA PHE A 23 -9.97 1.11 -7.61
C PHE A 23 -9.53 1.21 -6.14
N SER A 24 -10.47 1.53 -5.25
CA SER A 24 -10.26 1.66 -3.80
C SER A 24 -10.13 0.31 -3.07
N GLY A 25 -10.60 -0.79 -3.66
CA GLY A 25 -10.54 -2.12 -3.06
C GLY A 25 -9.11 -2.64 -2.84
N ALA A 26 -8.99 -3.72 -2.07
CA ALA A 26 -7.69 -4.28 -1.63
C ALA A 26 -6.78 -3.22 -0.97
N ASN A 27 -7.26 -2.64 0.14
CA ASN A 27 -6.55 -1.71 1.04
C ASN A 27 -6.10 -0.38 0.36
N ARG A 28 -6.60 -0.04 -0.82
CA ARG A 28 -6.14 1.15 -1.57
C ARG A 28 -6.84 2.44 -1.13
N GLY A 29 -8.13 2.37 -0.79
CA GLY A 29 -8.86 3.45 -0.14
C GLY A 29 -8.35 3.70 1.28
N GLU A 30 -8.22 2.64 2.08
CA GLU A 30 -7.67 2.71 3.45
C GLU A 30 -6.27 3.35 3.50
N ILE A 31 -5.34 2.98 2.60
CA ILE A 31 -4.03 3.64 2.50
C ILE A 31 -4.17 5.10 2.03
N LEU A 32 -5.06 5.40 1.08
CA LEU A 32 -5.30 6.78 0.61
C LEU A 32 -5.76 7.69 1.75
N ASP A 33 -6.76 7.24 2.52
CA ASP A 33 -7.34 8.00 3.62
C ASP A 33 -6.33 8.13 4.78
N ALA A 34 -5.51 7.09 5.02
CA ALA A 34 -4.40 7.15 5.98
C ALA A 34 -3.28 8.10 5.55
N LEU A 35 -2.99 8.24 4.25
CA LEU A 35 -2.05 9.22 3.71
C LEU A 35 -2.56 10.65 3.83
N ILE A 36 -3.84 10.88 3.52
CA ILE A 36 -4.50 12.19 3.72
C ILE A 36 -4.45 12.58 5.20
N TYR A 37 -4.74 11.64 6.11
CA TYR A 37 -4.62 11.87 7.56
C TYR A 37 -3.19 12.18 7.99
N ALA A 38 -2.21 11.37 7.56
CA ALA A 38 -0.79 11.59 7.87
C ALA A 38 -0.27 12.94 7.38
N ILE A 39 -0.81 13.48 6.28
CA ILE A 39 -0.48 14.82 5.78
C ILE A 39 -1.21 15.94 6.54
N THR A 40 -2.46 15.71 6.95
CA THR A 40 -3.31 16.74 7.56
C THR A 40 -3.06 16.91 9.06
N ASP A 41 -2.66 15.83 9.76
CA ASP A 41 -2.54 15.79 11.24
C ASP A 41 -1.17 15.25 11.73
N GLY A 42 -0.38 14.63 10.85
CA GLY A 42 0.89 13.99 11.19
C GLY A 42 2.12 14.89 11.06
N GLU A 43 3.20 14.43 11.69
CA GLU A 43 4.58 14.91 11.48
C GLU A 43 5.45 13.74 10.96
N GLY A 44 6.65 14.06 10.49
CA GLY A 44 7.60 13.07 9.96
C GLY A 44 7.55 12.91 8.44
N ILE A 45 8.51 12.14 7.95
CA ILE A 45 8.56 11.67 6.57
C ILE A 45 7.66 10.42 6.47
N VAL A 46 6.95 10.28 5.36
CA VAL A 46 6.05 9.16 5.09
C VAL A 46 6.59 8.37 3.90
N LYS A 47 6.56 7.03 3.96
CA LYS A 47 7.10 6.15 2.91
C LYS A 47 6.07 5.12 2.43
N VAL A 48 5.79 5.12 1.14
CA VAL A 48 4.90 4.16 0.46
C VAL A 48 5.75 3.28 -0.46
N SER A 49 6.02 2.03 -0.06
CA SER A 49 6.72 1.07 -0.95
C SER A 49 5.73 0.16 -1.70
N GLY A 50 6.14 -0.37 -2.86
CA GLY A 50 5.34 -1.33 -3.60
C GLY A 50 5.92 -1.70 -4.97
N GLU A 51 5.60 -2.92 -5.40
CA GLU A 51 6.04 -3.53 -6.67
C GLU A 51 5.79 -2.66 -7.91
N VAL A 52 6.56 -2.88 -8.98
CA VAL A 52 6.34 -2.23 -10.28
C VAL A 52 4.93 -2.53 -10.78
N GLY A 53 4.15 -1.48 -11.05
CA GLY A 53 2.77 -1.63 -11.53
C GLY A 53 1.76 -2.11 -10.49
N SER A 54 2.10 -2.05 -9.19
CA SER A 54 1.17 -2.29 -8.06
C SER A 54 0.05 -1.25 -7.92
N GLY A 55 0.29 -0.01 -8.37
CA GLY A 55 -0.63 1.12 -8.30
C GLY A 55 -0.08 2.42 -7.72
N LYS A 56 1.21 2.51 -7.36
CA LYS A 56 1.84 3.67 -6.69
C LYS A 56 1.45 5.03 -7.30
N THR A 57 1.75 5.27 -8.58
CA THR A 57 1.47 6.54 -9.27
C THR A 57 -0.04 6.84 -9.40
N MET A 58 -0.90 5.82 -9.44
CA MET A 58 -2.36 6.02 -9.36
C MET A 58 -2.77 6.54 -7.97
N LEU A 59 -2.23 5.96 -6.91
CA LEU A 59 -2.48 6.41 -5.53
C LEU A 59 -1.92 7.82 -5.29
N CYS A 60 -0.74 8.12 -5.83
CA CYS A 60 -0.14 9.46 -5.74
C CYS A 60 -0.99 10.53 -6.43
N ARG A 61 -1.49 10.27 -7.65
CA ARG A 61 -2.45 11.18 -8.33
C ARG A 61 -3.76 11.34 -7.55
N MET A 62 -4.34 10.24 -7.07
CA MET A 62 -5.54 10.29 -6.23
C MET A 62 -5.35 11.05 -4.92
N LEU A 63 -4.13 11.06 -4.37
CA LEU A 63 -3.80 11.85 -3.21
C LEU A 63 -3.76 13.33 -3.57
N LEU A 64 -3.05 13.71 -4.65
CA LEU A 64 -3.04 15.09 -5.16
C LEU A 64 -4.47 15.62 -5.41
N ASP A 65 -5.31 14.85 -6.10
CA ASP A 65 -6.72 15.18 -6.41
C ASP A 65 -7.63 15.28 -5.16
N ARG A 66 -7.19 14.77 -4.00
CA ARG A 66 -7.96 14.76 -2.73
C ARG A 66 -7.33 15.57 -1.59
N LEU A 67 -6.18 16.20 -1.79
CA LEU A 67 -5.56 17.01 -0.74
C LEU A 67 -6.41 18.25 -0.43
N PRO A 68 -6.57 18.64 0.85
CA PRO A 68 -7.22 19.89 1.23
C PRO A 68 -6.59 21.11 0.56
N SER A 69 -7.40 22.10 0.20
CA SER A 69 -6.96 23.28 -0.56
C SER A 69 -5.96 24.20 0.16
N ASN A 70 -5.75 24.02 1.47
CA ASN A 70 -4.69 24.69 2.22
C ASN A 70 -3.35 23.93 2.20
N ILE A 71 -3.21 22.88 1.38
CA ILE A 71 -1.98 22.09 1.26
C ILE A 71 -1.42 22.23 -0.16
N LYS A 72 -0.36 23.03 -0.32
CA LYS A 72 0.41 23.13 -1.57
C LYS A 72 1.25 21.85 -1.72
N ALA A 73 0.91 21.07 -2.74
CA ALA A 73 1.60 19.84 -3.07
C ALA A 73 2.66 20.07 -4.15
N ILE A 74 3.92 19.79 -3.84
CA ILE A 74 5.05 19.81 -4.77
C ILE A 74 5.30 18.39 -5.27
N TYR A 75 4.88 18.11 -6.50
CA TYR A 75 5.04 16.78 -7.11
C TYR A 75 6.34 16.68 -7.92
N LEU A 76 7.24 15.80 -7.47
CA LEU A 76 8.53 15.52 -8.09
C LEU A 76 8.46 14.17 -8.82
N ALA A 77 8.27 14.25 -10.14
CA ALA A 77 8.11 13.08 -11.02
C ALA A 77 9.44 12.48 -11.53
N ASN A 78 10.53 13.26 -11.52
CA ASN A 78 11.85 12.81 -11.94
C ASN A 78 12.80 12.73 -10.72
N PRO A 79 13.03 11.54 -10.14
CA PRO A 79 13.91 11.39 -8.98
C PRO A 79 15.41 11.49 -9.31
N SER A 80 15.84 11.51 -10.58
CA SER A 80 17.26 11.44 -10.95
C SER A 80 18.01 12.80 -10.86
N MET A 81 17.58 13.70 -9.97
CA MET A 81 18.13 15.05 -9.82
C MET A 81 19.26 15.11 -8.78
N SER A 82 20.19 16.06 -8.97
CA SER A 82 21.19 16.41 -7.95
C SER A 82 20.60 17.15 -6.74
N ARG A 83 21.41 17.36 -5.70
CA ARG A 83 21.00 18.10 -4.49
C ARG A 83 20.55 19.53 -4.82
N ASP A 84 21.33 20.23 -5.63
CA ASP A 84 21.03 21.62 -5.98
C ASP A 84 19.80 21.70 -6.90
N GLU A 85 19.68 20.80 -7.88
CA GLU A 85 18.49 20.67 -8.75
C GLU A 85 17.20 20.43 -7.96
N LEU A 86 17.23 19.62 -6.89
CA LEU A 86 16.09 19.44 -6.00
C LEU A 86 15.63 20.78 -5.40
N LEU A 87 16.57 21.61 -4.94
CA LEU A 87 16.27 22.90 -4.32
C LEU A 87 15.69 23.89 -5.34
N TYR A 88 16.25 23.94 -6.56
CA TYR A 88 15.68 24.72 -7.66
C TYR A 88 14.28 24.22 -8.05
N ALA A 89 14.07 22.90 -8.18
CA ALA A 89 12.77 22.32 -8.53
C ALA A 89 11.69 22.54 -7.45
N ILE A 90 12.07 22.63 -6.17
CA ILE A 90 11.16 23.00 -5.09
C ILE A 90 10.85 24.51 -5.12
N ALA A 91 11.84 25.36 -5.39
CA ALA A 91 11.66 26.81 -5.52
C ALA A 91 10.75 27.20 -6.69
N ASP A 92 10.98 26.65 -7.88
CA ASP A 92 10.12 26.83 -9.08
C ASP A 92 8.66 26.46 -8.78
N ARG A 93 8.43 25.34 -8.09
CA ARG A 93 7.08 24.87 -7.70
C ARG A 93 6.43 25.69 -6.57
N LEU A 94 7.19 26.55 -5.91
CA LEU A 94 6.70 27.58 -4.97
C LEU A 94 6.66 28.98 -5.63
N ASP A 95 6.80 29.04 -6.96
CA ASP A 95 6.73 30.26 -7.76
C ASP A 95 7.86 31.27 -7.41
N LEU A 96 9.00 30.76 -6.89
CA LEU A 96 10.18 31.51 -6.49
C LEU A 96 11.26 31.48 -7.58
N ASN A 97 11.37 32.54 -8.38
CA ASN A 97 12.50 32.68 -9.31
C ASN A 97 13.80 32.97 -8.53
N LEU A 98 14.67 31.97 -8.46
CA LEU A 98 15.96 32.00 -7.77
C LEU A 98 17.10 31.48 -8.67
N GLU A 99 16.96 31.54 -9.99
CA GLU A 99 17.96 31.05 -10.94
C GLU A 99 19.33 31.71 -10.73
N GLY A 100 20.40 30.90 -10.80
CA GLY A 100 21.78 31.37 -10.61
C GLY A 100 22.13 31.84 -9.18
N GLN A 101 21.20 31.76 -8.23
CA GLN A 101 21.48 32.09 -6.83
C GLN A 101 22.35 31.02 -6.16
N ARG A 102 23.08 31.42 -5.11
CA ARG A 102 23.84 30.47 -4.28
C ARG A 102 22.87 29.64 -3.44
N VAL A 103 23.16 28.35 -3.24
CA VAL A 103 22.36 27.40 -2.44
C VAL A 103 21.91 27.96 -1.09
N ASN A 104 22.76 28.72 -0.39
CA ASN A 104 22.41 29.33 0.90
C ASN A 104 21.32 30.42 0.79
N ILE A 105 21.27 31.15 -0.33
CA ILE A 105 20.22 32.15 -0.63
C ILE A 105 18.92 31.41 -0.99
N ILE A 106 19.02 30.29 -1.72
CA ILE A 106 17.86 29.46 -2.07
C ILE A 106 17.22 28.88 -0.81
N LEU A 107 18.00 28.26 0.08
CA LEU A 107 17.50 27.72 1.35
C LEU A 107 16.88 28.80 2.26
N GLN A 108 17.49 29.99 2.34
CA GLN A 108 16.92 31.10 3.11
C GLN A 108 15.60 31.62 2.49
N SER A 109 15.52 31.69 1.16
CA SER A 109 14.31 32.14 0.46
C SER A 109 13.17 31.11 0.57
N LEU A 110 13.51 29.82 0.46
CA LEU A 110 12.59 28.71 0.71
C LEU A 110 12.07 28.75 2.15
N GLN A 111 12.94 28.91 3.15
CA GLN A 111 12.52 29.04 4.55
C GLN A 111 11.54 30.21 4.70
N ASN A 112 11.94 31.43 4.35
CA ASN A 112 11.10 32.63 4.50
C ASN A 112 9.72 32.48 3.81
N HIS A 113 9.67 31.85 2.63
CA HIS A 113 8.40 31.60 1.92
C HIS A 113 7.53 30.57 2.66
N LEU A 114 8.12 29.46 3.11
CA LEU A 114 7.41 28.42 3.85
C LEU A 114 6.92 28.92 5.23
N GLU A 115 7.67 29.80 5.89
CA GLU A 115 7.23 30.50 7.10
C GLU A 115 5.99 31.36 6.82
N ALA A 116 6.03 32.17 5.76
CA ALA A 116 4.88 32.97 5.34
C ALA A 116 3.66 32.12 4.88
N MET A 117 3.87 30.91 4.35
CA MET A 117 2.78 29.95 4.10
C MET A 117 2.16 29.45 5.41
N TYR A 118 3.00 29.04 6.36
CA TYR A 118 2.57 28.56 7.67
C TYR A 118 1.75 29.62 8.44
N GLU A 119 2.17 30.89 8.38
CA GLU A 119 1.41 32.02 8.96
C GLU A 119 0.01 32.21 8.35
N ARG A 120 -0.19 31.82 7.08
CA ARG A 120 -1.51 31.81 6.42
C ARG A 120 -2.36 30.56 6.73
N GLY A 121 -1.82 29.60 7.50
CA GLY A 121 -2.45 28.30 7.73
C GLY A 121 -2.31 27.31 6.55
N GLU A 122 -1.44 27.63 5.59
CA GLU A 122 -1.08 26.73 4.50
C GLU A 122 -0.01 25.73 4.97
N ARG A 123 0.07 24.57 4.30
CA ARG A 123 1.15 23.58 4.47
C ARG A 123 1.80 23.26 3.14
N CYS A 124 3.09 22.93 3.18
CA CYS A 124 3.84 22.44 2.02
C CYS A 124 4.16 20.95 2.17
N VAL A 125 3.87 20.16 1.13
CA VAL A 125 4.19 18.72 1.08
C VAL A 125 4.94 18.42 -0.21
N VAL A 126 6.11 17.79 -0.11
CA VAL A 126 6.87 17.26 -1.24
C VAL A 126 6.49 15.81 -1.46
N LEU A 127 5.89 15.49 -2.61
CA LEU A 127 5.56 14.15 -3.03
C LEU A 127 6.56 13.70 -4.09
N VAL A 128 7.38 12.70 -3.78
CA VAL A 128 8.36 12.12 -4.70
C VAL A 128 7.81 10.80 -5.24
N ASP A 129 7.64 10.66 -6.55
CA ASP A 129 7.40 9.33 -7.16
C ASP A 129 8.70 8.66 -7.59
N GLU A 130 8.70 7.33 -7.57
CA GLU A 130 9.85 6.46 -7.84
C GLU A 130 11.13 6.84 -7.06
N ALA A 131 11.00 7.31 -5.82
CA ALA A 131 12.08 7.77 -4.94
C ALA A 131 13.23 6.76 -4.73
N HIS A 132 12.98 5.46 -4.96
CA HIS A 132 14.02 4.41 -5.03
C HIS A 132 15.15 4.72 -6.02
N ALA A 133 14.91 5.54 -7.05
CA ALA A 133 15.88 5.93 -8.07
C ALA A 133 16.69 7.19 -7.70
N MET A 134 16.37 7.88 -6.60
CA MET A 134 17.13 9.06 -6.17
C MET A 134 18.58 8.71 -5.79
N PRO A 135 19.56 9.61 -6.02
CA PRO A 135 20.87 9.55 -5.38
C PRO A 135 20.74 9.63 -3.86
N LEU A 136 21.65 8.97 -3.13
CA LEU A 136 21.65 8.98 -1.66
C LEU A 136 21.86 10.40 -1.10
N GLU A 137 22.66 11.22 -1.79
CA GLU A 137 22.86 12.62 -1.43
C GLU A 137 21.58 13.46 -1.56
N THR A 138 20.79 13.26 -2.61
CA THR A 138 19.52 13.96 -2.82
C THR A 138 18.44 13.50 -1.83
N LEU A 139 18.52 12.25 -1.35
CA LEU A 139 17.70 11.77 -0.23
C LEU A 139 18.10 12.42 1.12
N GLU A 140 19.39 12.64 1.35
CA GLU A 140 19.86 13.40 2.52
C GLU A 140 19.49 14.89 2.46
N GLU A 141 19.43 15.50 1.28
CA GLU A 141 18.93 16.88 1.11
C GLU A 141 17.43 16.99 1.49
N LEU A 142 16.62 15.97 1.15
CA LEU A 142 15.24 15.87 1.67
C LEU A 142 15.22 15.76 3.20
N ARG A 143 16.16 15.03 3.82
CA ARG A 143 16.29 15.01 5.30
C ARG A 143 16.64 16.39 5.85
N LEU A 144 17.49 17.17 5.16
CA LEU A 144 17.86 18.54 5.56
C LEU A 144 16.65 19.47 5.47
N LEU A 145 15.92 19.47 4.36
CA LEU A 145 14.69 20.24 4.17
C LEU A 145 13.64 19.94 5.24
N TYR A 146 13.43 18.67 5.59
CA TYR A 146 12.51 18.28 6.67
C TYR A 146 12.89 18.85 8.06
N ASN A 147 14.13 19.33 8.26
CA ASN A 147 14.49 19.99 9.51
C ASN A 147 13.94 21.42 9.63
N LEU A 148 13.58 22.08 8.52
CA LEU A 148 13.02 23.44 8.51
C LEU A 148 11.75 23.53 9.38
N GLN A 149 11.76 24.46 10.35
CA GLN A 149 10.71 24.57 11.38
C GLN A 149 10.61 25.97 11.99
N VAL A 150 9.41 26.39 12.36
CA VAL A 150 9.15 27.58 13.19
C VAL A 150 8.77 27.14 14.59
N GLY A 151 9.62 27.47 15.56
CA GLY A 151 9.46 27.03 16.95
C GLY A 151 9.44 25.51 17.06
N LYS A 152 8.22 24.93 17.15
CA LYS A 152 7.97 23.48 17.21
C LYS A 152 7.39 22.89 15.92
N HIS A 153 6.92 23.69 14.98
CA HIS A 153 6.14 23.23 13.83
C HIS A 153 7.00 23.05 12.59
N LYS A 154 6.87 21.92 11.90
CA LYS A 154 7.55 21.67 10.61
C LYS A 154 6.93 22.50 9.49
N LEU A 155 7.81 23.10 8.68
CA LEU A 155 7.44 23.92 7.53
C LEU A 155 7.16 23.09 6.26
N ILE A 156 7.76 21.91 6.17
CA ILE A 156 7.66 21.03 5.01
C ILE A 156 7.51 19.58 5.46
N GLN A 157 6.62 18.84 4.80
CA GLN A 157 6.47 17.41 4.97
C GLN A 157 6.87 16.67 3.69
N ILE A 158 7.31 15.42 3.81
CA ILE A 158 7.87 14.67 2.68
C ILE A 158 7.22 13.29 2.60
N LEU A 159 6.72 12.94 1.41
CA LEU A 159 6.09 11.67 1.09
C LEU A 159 6.85 11.00 -0.06
N LEU A 160 7.46 9.86 0.24
CA LEU A 160 8.29 9.08 -0.68
C LEU A 160 7.50 7.86 -1.19
N PHE A 161 7.15 7.84 -2.49
CA PHE A 161 6.68 6.63 -3.16
C PHE A 161 7.88 5.91 -3.78
N GLY A 162 8.04 4.61 -3.52
CA GLY A 162 9.21 3.84 -3.98
C GLY A 162 8.91 2.38 -4.27
N GLN A 163 9.86 1.70 -4.91
CA GLN A 163 9.90 0.24 -5.01
C GLN A 163 10.64 -0.33 -3.77
N PRO A 164 10.60 -1.64 -3.48
CA PRO A 164 11.25 -2.22 -2.29
C PRO A 164 12.75 -1.91 -2.16
N GLU A 165 13.43 -1.62 -3.25
CA GLU A 165 14.82 -1.16 -3.32
C GLU A 165 15.06 0.18 -2.59
N LEU A 166 14.01 0.97 -2.33
CA LEU A 166 14.08 2.14 -1.43
C LEU A 166 14.30 1.70 0.02
N ASP A 167 13.72 0.56 0.43
CA ASP A 167 13.89 0.01 1.77
C ASP A 167 15.34 -0.48 1.94
N GLU A 168 15.91 -1.15 0.93
CA GLU A 168 17.34 -1.52 0.90
C GLU A 168 18.29 -0.31 0.92
N LYS A 169 17.95 0.79 0.24
CA LYS A 169 18.70 2.05 0.31
C LYS A 169 18.67 2.67 1.70
N LEU A 170 17.50 2.74 2.33
CA LEU A 170 17.31 3.36 3.65
C LEU A 170 17.95 2.56 4.80
N ASP A 171 18.17 1.26 4.61
CA ASP A 171 18.82 0.40 5.60
C ASP A 171 20.35 0.52 5.62
N GLN A 172 20.94 1.26 4.67
CA GLN A 172 22.38 1.54 4.63
C GLN A 172 22.83 2.40 5.83
N SER A 173 24.07 2.20 6.29
CA SER A 173 24.61 2.80 7.52
C SER A 173 24.66 4.33 7.49
N ASN A 174 24.83 4.92 6.30
CA ASN A 174 24.78 6.36 6.05
C ASN A 174 23.34 6.93 6.02
N MET A 175 22.35 6.17 5.57
CA MET A 175 20.95 6.60 5.44
C MET A 175 20.11 6.49 6.74
N ARG A 176 20.70 5.97 7.83
CA ARG A 176 20.04 5.83 9.14
C ARG A 176 19.36 7.12 9.61
N GLN A 177 20.02 8.27 9.46
CA GLN A 177 19.47 9.55 9.88
C GLN A 177 18.18 9.93 9.14
N LEU A 178 18.03 9.52 7.88
CA LEU A 178 16.81 9.71 7.10
C LEU A 178 15.76 8.67 7.48
N LYS A 179 16.16 7.40 7.63
CA LYS A 179 15.28 6.30 8.05
C LYS A 179 14.60 6.59 9.40
N ASP A 180 15.34 7.14 10.36
CA ASP A 180 14.84 7.51 11.69
C ASP A 180 13.86 8.72 11.67
N ARG A 181 13.71 9.41 10.52
CA ARG A 181 12.67 10.44 10.31
C ARG A 181 11.41 9.90 9.62
N ILE A 182 11.39 8.63 9.19
CA ILE A 182 10.24 8.01 8.55
C ILE A 182 9.28 7.47 9.61
N VAL A 183 8.30 8.29 9.99
CA VAL A 183 7.34 8.00 11.06
C VAL A 183 6.24 7.04 10.60
N HIS A 184 5.90 7.05 9.31
CA HIS A 184 4.85 6.21 8.75
C HIS A 184 5.33 5.45 7.51
N HIS A 185 5.06 4.15 7.49
CA HIS A 185 5.33 3.28 6.37
C HIS A 185 4.06 2.53 5.92
N PHE A 186 3.75 2.63 4.64
CA PHE A 186 2.68 1.90 3.97
C PHE A 186 3.26 1.02 2.85
N SER A 187 2.63 -0.12 2.58
CA SER A 187 3.06 -1.06 1.53
C SER A 187 1.89 -1.43 0.62
N ILE A 188 1.98 -1.10 -0.67
CA ILE A 188 0.95 -1.38 -1.66
C ILE A 188 1.14 -2.81 -2.18
N GLN A 189 0.44 -3.74 -1.54
CA GLN A 189 0.47 -5.16 -1.90
C GLN A 189 -0.21 -5.43 -3.26
N PRO A 190 0.26 -6.42 -4.05
CA PRO A 190 -0.44 -6.91 -5.24
C PRO A 190 -1.89 -7.32 -4.93
N ILE A 191 -2.83 -7.10 -5.86
CA ILE A 191 -4.23 -7.45 -5.61
C ILE A 191 -4.42 -8.98 -5.56
N SER A 192 -5.14 -9.44 -4.54
CA SER A 192 -5.41 -10.87 -4.37
C SER A 192 -6.31 -11.39 -5.50
N ARG A 193 -6.16 -12.67 -5.87
CA ARG A 193 -6.95 -13.27 -6.98
C ARG A 193 -8.47 -13.18 -6.78
N LYS A 194 -8.95 -13.04 -5.54
CA LYS A 194 -10.38 -12.87 -5.23
C LYS A 194 -10.94 -11.52 -5.70
N VAL A 195 -10.08 -10.50 -5.78
CA VAL A 195 -10.45 -9.08 -6.04
C VAL A 195 -10.16 -8.68 -7.49
N ILE A 196 -9.59 -9.59 -8.30
CA ILE A 196 -9.29 -9.31 -9.72
C ILE A 196 -10.57 -9.21 -10.54
N ASP A 197 -11.62 -9.95 -10.17
CA ASP A 197 -12.93 -9.88 -10.83
C ASP A 197 -13.58 -8.51 -10.62
N ASP A 198 -13.70 -8.10 -9.35
CA ASP A 198 -14.16 -6.77 -8.93
C ASP A 198 -13.40 -5.64 -9.66
N TYR A 199 -12.08 -5.78 -9.78
CA TYR A 199 -11.22 -4.82 -10.45
C TYR A 199 -11.46 -4.76 -11.97
N LEU A 200 -11.58 -5.91 -12.64
CA LEU A 200 -11.87 -5.96 -14.09
C LEU A 200 -13.25 -5.36 -14.37
N MET A 201 -14.27 -5.72 -13.60
CA MET A 201 -15.63 -5.20 -13.72
C MET A 201 -15.68 -3.69 -13.39
N PHE A 202 -14.97 -3.23 -12.36
CA PHE A 202 -14.85 -1.80 -12.05
C PHE A 202 -14.25 -1.00 -13.22
N ARG A 203 -13.12 -1.46 -13.78
CA ARG A 203 -12.47 -0.80 -14.93
C ARG A 203 -13.36 -0.79 -16.17
N LEU A 204 -14.15 -1.84 -16.42
CA LEU A 204 -15.17 -1.85 -17.47
C LEU A 204 -16.29 -0.84 -17.22
N ARG A 205 -16.85 -0.79 -16.00
CA ARG A 205 -17.95 0.13 -15.64
C ARG A 205 -17.53 1.61 -15.69
N ALA A 206 -16.30 1.92 -15.27
CA ALA A 206 -15.73 3.26 -15.40
C ALA A 206 -15.65 3.71 -16.88
N ALA A 207 -15.34 2.78 -17.80
CA ALA A 207 -15.40 2.98 -19.25
C ALA A 207 -16.81 2.87 -19.87
N GLY A 208 -17.86 3.03 -19.06
CA GLY A 208 -19.25 3.09 -19.51
C GLY A 208 -19.98 1.75 -19.66
N TYR A 209 -19.34 0.61 -19.37
CA TYR A 209 -19.94 -0.71 -19.54
C TYR A 209 -21.13 -0.96 -18.59
N LYS A 210 -22.21 -1.54 -19.12
CA LYS A 210 -23.48 -1.79 -18.40
C LYS A 210 -24.03 -3.21 -18.56
N GLY A 211 -23.28 -4.12 -19.19
CA GLY A 211 -23.71 -5.50 -19.45
C GLY A 211 -23.33 -6.50 -18.33
N PRO A 212 -23.56 -7.81 -18.57
CA PRO A 212 -23.14 -8.89 -17.67
C PRO A 212 -21.62 -9.15 -17.74
N ASP A 213 -21.12 -10.09 -16.96
CA ASP A 213 -19.68 -10.37 -16.82
C ASP A 213 -19.02 -10.75 -18.16
N VAL A 214 -18.12 -9.88 -18.64
CA VAL A 214 -17.39 -10.05 -19.90
C VAL A 214 -16.35 -11.17 -19.80
N PHE A 215 -15.76 -11.37 -18.61
CA PHE A 215 -14.74 -12.38 -18.35
C PHE A 215 -15.35 -13.62 -17.71
N SER A 216 -15.15 -14.78 -18.32
CA SER A 216 -15.46 -16.06 -17.66
C SER A 216 -14.56 -16.26 -16.43
N ALA A 217 -15.08 -16.87 -15.35
CA ALA A 217 -14.31 -17.09 -14.12
C ALA A 217 -12.97 -17.83 -14.34
N ALA A 218 -12.92 -18.74 -15.32
CA ALA A 218 -11.68 -19.43 -15.71
C ALA A 218 -10.65 -18.49 -16.39
N ALA A 219 -11.12 -17.49 -17.15
CA ALA A 219 -10.26 -16.43 -17.69
C ALA A 219 -9.75 -15.51 -16.58
N VAL A 220 -10.60 -15.09 -15.64
CA VAL A 220 -10.21 -14.28 -14.46
C VAL A 220 -9.14 -14.99 -13.62
N LEU A 221 -9.32 -16.29 -13.34
CA LEU A 221 -8.32 -17.11 -12.64
C LEU A 221 -6.98 -17.20 -13.38
N LEU A 222 -6.99 -17.27 -14.72
CA LEU A 222 -5.76 -17.27 -15.52
C LEU A 222 -5.09 -15.89 -15.54
N ILE A 223 -5.84 -14.80 -15.70
CA ILE A 223 -5.33 -13.42 -15.57
C ILE A 223 -4.68 -13.24 -14.19
N GLY A 224 -5.33 -13.69 -13.11
CA GLY A 224 -4.80 -13.63 -11.75
C GLY A 224 -3.62 -14.57 -11.45
N LYS A 225 -3.35 -15.55 -12.31
CA LYS A 225 -2.14 -16.38 -12.25
C LYS A 225 -0.99 -15.75 -13.04
N ALA A 226 -1.27 -15.19 -14.22
CA ALA A 226 -0.26 -14.64 -15.14
C ALA A 226 0.19 -13.21 -14.79
N SER A 227 -0.70 -12.39 -14.22
CA SER A 227 -0.40 -11.02 -13.76
C SER A 227 0.34 -10.97 -12.41
N GLN A 228 0.31 -12.06 -11.64
CA GLN A 228 0.77 -12.14 -10.25
C GLN A 228 0.11 -11.11 -9.30
N GLY A 229 -1.05 -10.54 -9.68
CA GLY A 229 -1.75 -9.50 -8.92
C GLY A 229 -1.25 -8.07 -9.15
N LEU A 230 -0.34 -7.84 -10.11
CA LEU A 230 0.14 -6.50 -10.45
C LEU A 230 -0.85 -5.81 -11.40
N MET A 231 -1.44 -4.69 -10.97
CA MET A 231 -2.48 -3.94 -11.72
C MET A 231 -2.11 -3.69 -13.18
N ARG A 232 -0.87 -3.25 -13.45
CA ARG A 232 -0.38 -3.00 -14.82
C ARG A 232 -0.42 -4.27 -15.70
N ARG A 233 -0.10 -5.44 -15.13
CA ARG A 233 -0.14 -6.73 -15.86
C ARG A 233 -1.59 -7.22 -16.04
N VAL A 234 -2.46 -7.01 -15.05
CA VAL A 234 -3.91 -7.29 -15.18
C VAL A 234 -4.48 -6.48 -16.35
N ASN A 235 -4.20 -5.18 -16.42
CA ASN A 235 -4.65 -4.31 -17.51
C ASN A 235 -4.20 -4.79 -18.88
N ILE A 236 -2.90 -5.03 -19.07
CA ILE A 236 -2.35 -5.45 -20.38
C ILE A 236 -2.95 -6.78 -20.85
N LEU A 237 -3.12 -7.75 -19.94
CA LEU A 237 -3.75 -9.04 -20.26
C LEU A 237 -5.24 -8.89 -20.59
N ALA A 238 -5.95 -8.01 -19.90
CA ALA A 238 -7.37 -7.75 -20.10
C ALA A 238 -7.65 -7.02 -21.44
N ASP A 239 -6.84 -6.01 -21.78
CA ASP A 239 -6.93 -5.27 -23.05
C ASP A 239 -6.66 -6.17 -24.26
N LYS A 240 -5.56 -6.95 -24.22
CA LYS A 240 -5.24 -7.94 -25.27
C LYS A 240 -6.27 -9.08 -25.34
N ALA A 241 -6.93 -9.44 -24.23
CA ALA A 241 -7.99 -10.44 -24.24
C ALA A 241 -9.33 -9.90 -24.81
N LEU A 242 -9.67 -8.62 -24.58
CA LEU A 242 -10.76 -7.92 -25.27
C LEU A 242 -10.50 -7.89 -26.79
N LEU A 243 -9.28 -7.51 -27.20
CA LEU A 243 -8.88 -7.49 -28.61
C LEU A 243 -8.98 -8.87 -29.27
N ALA A 244 -8.49 -9.92 -28.61
CA ALA A 244 -8.59 -11.29 -29.14
C ALA A 244 -10.06 -11.78 -29.24
N ALA A 245 -10.90 -11.46 -28.26
CA ALA A 245 -12.34 -11.77 -28.31
C ALA A 245 -13.06 -10.99 -29.42
N PHE A 246 -12.70 -9.72 -29.65
CA PHE A 246 -13.21 -8.91 -30.75
C PHE A 246 -12.83 -9.50 -32.13
N VAL A 247 -11.59 -9.96 -32.31
CA VAL A 247 -11.16 -10.64 -33.56
C VAL A 247 -11.92 -11.95 -33.80
N GLU A 248 -12.27 -12.68 -32.74
CA GLU A 248 -13.16 -13.85 -32.81
C GLU A 248 -14.67 -13.48 -32.88
N ASN A 249 -15.02 -12.19 -32.96
CA ASN A 249 -16.39 -11.66 -32.94
C ASN A 249 -17.26 -12.18 -31.77
N THR A 250 -16.65 -12.37 -30.60
CA THR A 250 -17.33 -12.83 -29.38
C THR A 250 -17.30 -11.78 -28.27
N HIS A 251 -18.32 -11.80 -27.42
CA HIS A 251 -18.47 -10.90 -26.27
C HIS A 251 -18.07 -11.56 -24.94
N ASN A 252 -17.80 -12.88 -24.93
CA ASN A 252 -17.42 -13.63 -23.73
C ASN A 252 -15.93 -13.99 -23.78
N ILE A 253 -15.15 -13.44 -22.85
CA ILE A 253 -13.72 -13.66 -22.75
C ILE A 253 -13.44 -14.98 -22.03
N GLN A 254 -13.06 -15.97 -22.84
CA GLN A 254 -12.68 -17.31 -22.41
C GLN A 254 -11.15 -17.46 -22.28
N VAL A 255 -10.74 -18.57 -21.66
CA VAL A 255 -9.33 -18.94 -21.41
C VAL A 255 -8.45 -18.80 -22.66
N ARG A 256 -8.96 -19.13 -23.86
CA ARG A 256 -8.20 -19.05 -25.13
C ARG A 256 -7.77 -17.62 -25.50
N HIS A 257 -8.61 -16.61 -25.26
CA HIS A 257 -8.27 -15.21 -25.52
C HIS A 257 -7.19 -14.71 -24.55
N VAL A 258 -7.26 -15.12 -23.28
CA VAL A 258 -6.20 -14.84 -22.30
C VAL A 258 -4.90 -15.58 -22.63
N GLN A 259 -4.96 -16.80 -23.18
CA GLN A 259 -3.78 -17.52 -23.68
C GLN A 259 -3.18 -16.87 -24.94
N ALA A 260 -3.98 -16.23 -25.79
CA ALA A 260 -3.46 -15.37 -26.86
C ALA A 260 -2.76 -14.15 -26.26
N ALA A 261 -3.42 -13.41 -25.37
CA ALA A 261 -2.86 -12.24 -24.68
C ALA A 261 -1.55 -12.53 -23.93
N ILE A 262 -1.43 -13.68 -23.25
CA ILE A 262 -0.19 -14.07 -22.55
C ILE A 262 0.96 -14.31 -23.53
N ARG A 263 0.72 -15.00 -24.65
CA ARG A 263 1.73 -15.24 -25.70
C ARG A 263 2.19 -13.93 -26.33
N ASP A 264 1.24 -13.04 -26.58
CA ASP A 264 1.42 -11.71 -27.19
C ASP A 264 1.97 -10.64 -26.20
N SER A 265 2.31 -11.00 -24.95
CA SER A 265 2.81 -10.03 -23.95
C SER A 265 4.19 -10.37 -23.36
N GLU A 266 4.84 -11.44 -23.84
CA GLU A 266 6.12 -11.97 -23.31
C GLU A 266 6.18 -12.11 -21.78
N MET A 267 5.03 -12.24 -21.11
CA MET A 267 4.93 -12.15 -19.64
C MET A 267 5.45 -13.42 -18.95
N VAL A 268 6.76 -13.50 -18.80
CA VAL A 268 7.41 -14.51 -17.95
C VAL A 268 6.85 -14.39 -16.52
N PRO A 269 6.37 -15.49 -15.90
CA PRO A 269 5.97 -15.47 -14.50
C PRO A 269 7.23 -15.40 -13.62
N MET A 270 7.29 -14.41 -12.74
CA MET A 270 8.44 -14.13 -11.88
C MET A 270 8.52 -15.09 -10.67
N LYS A 271 8.56 -16.40 -10.97
CA LYS A 271 9.03 -17.53 -10.15
C LYS A 271 8.84 -18.82 -10.96
N ASN A 272 9.90 -19.29 -11.63
CA ASN A 272 10.04 -20.72 -12.00
C ASN A 272 11.44 -21.18 -12.45
N LEU A 273 12.44 -20.29 -12.58
CA LEU A 273 13.78 -20.66 -13.06
C LEU A 273 14.56 -21.58 -12.10
N LEU A 274 14.42 -21.41 -10.78
CA LEU A 274 15.06 -22.32 -9.80
C LEU A 274 14.37 -23.70 -9.77
N ASN A 275 13.03 -23.73 -9.71
CA ASN A 275 12.31 -24.95 -9.38
C ASN A 275 12.40 -26.02 -10.50
N ARG A 276 12.55 -25.62 -11.77
CA ARG A 276 12.62 -26.59 -12.88
C ARG A 276 13.95 -27.35 -12.95
N LYS A 277 15.08 -26.74 -12.57
CA LYS A 277 16.39 -27.43 -12.52
C LYS A 277 16.49 -28.41 -11.34
N ILE A 278 15.97 -28.02 -10.18
CA ILE A 278 16.01 -28.87 -8.97
C ILE A 278 15.17 -30.14 -9.19
N VAL A 279 13.94 -30.02 -9.70
CA VAL A 279 13.08 -31.19 -9.97
C VAL A 279 13.69 -32.14 -11.00
N SER A 280 14.32 -31.64 -12.08
CA SER A 280 15.01 -32.51 -13.05
C SER A 280 16.25 -33.20 -12.45
N MET A 281 16.97 -32.55 -11.54
CA MET A 281 18.17 -33.11 -10.91
C MET A 281 17.82 -34.19 -9.88
N VAL A 282 16.81 -33.94 -9.04
CA VAL A 282 16.29 -34.95 -8.08
C VAL A 282 15.75 -36.18 -8.82
N GLY A 283 14.96 -35.99 -9.88
CA GLY A 283 14.44 -37.09 -10.70
C GLY A 283 15.56 -37.96 -11.29
N GLY A 284 16.61 -37.33 -11.85
CA GLY A 284 17.79 -38.04 -12.36
C GLY A 284 18.51 -38.86 -11.30
N VAL A 285 18.75 -38.30 -10.11
CA VAL A 285 19.38 -39.02 -8.99
C VAL A 285 18.53 -40.20 -8.53
N THR A 286 17.21 -40.04 -8.39
CA THR A 286 16.32 -41.16 -8.00
C THR A 286 16.33 -42.30 -9.02
N LEU A 287 16.40 -41.99 -10.32
CA LEU A 287 16.49 -43.02 -11.36
C LEU A 287 17.84 -43.77 -11.30
N PHE A 288 18.94 -43.04 -11.09
CA PHE A 288 20.29 -43.62 -11.02
C PHE A 288 20.51 -44.51 -9.80
N VAL A 289 19.95 -44.13 -8.64
CA VAL A 289 19.96 -44.99 -7.43
C VAL A 289 19.12 -46.25 -7.63
N ALA A 290 17.96 -46.14 -8.30
CA ALA A 290 17.12 -47.29 -8.60
C ALA A 290 17.80 -48.28 -9.56
N THR A 291 18.51 -47.81 -10.59
CA THR A 291 19.26 -48.70 -11.50
C THR A 291 20.44 -49.39 -10.82
N LEU A 292 21.16 -48.70 -9.92
CA LEU A 292 22.23 -49.30 -9.12
C LEU A 292 21.70 -50.37 -8.16
N ALA A 293 20.59 -50.11 -7.47
CA ALA A 293 19.97 -51.09 -6.57
C ALA A 293 19.48 -52.34 -7.33
N GLY A 294 18.87 -52.16 -8.50
CA GLY A 294 18.44 -53.27 -9.37
C GLY A 294 19.60 -54.12 -9.85
N ALA A 295 20.70 -53.50 -10.30
CA ALA A 295 21.91 -54.22 -10.73
C ALA A 295 22.55 -55.01 -9.58
N GLY A 296 22.65 -54.42 -8.37
CA GLY A 296 23.19 -55.09 -7.19
C GLY A 296 22.39 -56.34 -6.80
N TRP A 297 21.05 -56.28 -6.87
CA TRP A 297 20.20 -57.43 -6.54
C TRP A 297 20.32 -58.57 -7.56
N PHE A 298 20.48 -58.24 -8.84
CA PHE A 298 20.67 -59.23 -9.91
C PHE A 298 22.02 -59.97 -9.80
N ILE A 299 23.09 -59.23 -9.51
CA ILE A 299 24.42 -59.82 -9.26
C ILE A 299 24.39 -60.68 -8.00
N GLY A 300 23.70 -60.25 -6.95
CA GLY A 300 23.57 -60.97 -5.67
C GLY A 300 22.90 -62.36 -5.74
N GLN A 301 22.11 -62.66 -6.78
CA GLN A 301 21.57 -64.02 -6.98
C GLN A 301 22.56 -64.97 -7.68
N SER A 302 23.46 -64.45 -8.51
CA SER A 302 24.36 -65.27 -9.34
C SER A 302 25.54 -65.93 -8.59
N THR A 303 25.81 -65.54 -7.34
CA THR A 303 26.98 -66.00 -6.57
C THR A 303 26.68 -67.01 -5.47
N VAL A 304 25.40 -67.32 -5.20
CA VAL A 304 24.98 -68.26 -4.13
C VAL A 304 25.00 -69.71 -4.64
N LEU A 305 26.14 -70.19 -5.16
CA LEU A 305 26.28 -71.59 -5.62
C LEU A 305 27.74 -72.14 -5.65
N SER A 306 28.61 -71.80 -4.69
CA SER A 306 29.88 -72.54 -4.44
C SER A 306 30.53 -72.25 -3.07
N GLY A 307 31.07 -73.29 -2.41
CA GLY A 307 32.03 -73.24 -1.29
C GLY A 307 31.50 -72.69 0.05
N LYS A 308 31.15 -73.48 1.08
CA LYS A 308 32.00 -74.37 1.92
C LYS A 308 33.14 -73.60 2.63
N SER A 309 32.94 -73.05 3.83
CA SER A 309 32.79 -73.69 5.16
C SER A 309 34.11 -74.06 5.85
N GLU A 310 34.57 -73.22 6.80
CA GLU A 310 34.98 -73.65 8.16
C GLU A 310 35.10 -72.46 9.13
N ALA A 311 35.35 -72.72 10.42
CA ALA A 311 35.39 -71.74 11.51
C ALA A 311 36.36 -72.22 12.64
N PRO A 312 36.45 -71.58 13.83
CA PRO A 312 37.09 -70.28 14.05
C PRO A 312 38.18 -70.34 15.16
N GLN A 313 39.05 -69.32 15.27
CA GLN A 313 39.76 -69.02 16.54
C GLN A 313 40.48 -67.64 16.59
N SER A 314 40.87 -67.30 17.83
CA SER A 314 41.85 -66.29 18.35
C SER A 314 42.89 -65.69 17.36
N VAL A 315 43.45 -64.49 17.55
CA VAL A 315 43.84 -63.81 18.82
C VAL A 315 43.79 -62.26 18.72
N ALA A 316 43.97 -61.58 19.86
CA ALA A 316 44.46 -60.20 20.01
C ALA A 316 45.88 -60.24 20.67
N PRO A 317 46.64 -59.13 20.92
CA PRO A 317 46.28 -57.70 20.85
C PRO A 317 47.39 -56.79 20.21
N GLU A 318 47.33 -55.48 20.51
CA GLU A 318 48.41 -54.46 20.47
C GLU A 318 48.89 -53.86 19.11
N THR A 319 49.55 -52.69 19.02
CA THR A 319 49.51 -51.36 19.71
C THR A 319 50.34 -50.37 18.81
N ILE A 320 50.37 -49.05 19.12
CA ILE A 320 51.40 -48.03 18.73
C ILE A 320 51.13 -47.10 17.52
N ALA A 321 51.42 -45.81 17.77
CA ALA A 321 51.69 -44.60 16.93
C ALA A 321 51.77 -44.71 15.38
N ALA A 322 51.33 -43.74 14.56
CA ALA A 322 51.46 -42.26 14.56
C ALA A 322 52.80 -41.72 13.97
N SER A 323 52.80 -40.44 13.53
CA SER A 323 53.82 -39.75 12.68
C SER A 323 53.90 -40.20 11.22
N ALA A 324 54.38 -39.41 10.23
CA ALA A 324 54.54 -37.94 10.08
C ALA A 324 54.98 -37.63 8.62
N VAL A 325 55.31 -36.36 8.31
CA VAL A 325 56.01 -35.87 7.09
C VAL A 325 55.19 -35.98 5.78
N ALA A 326 54.66 -34.94 5.12
CA ALA A 326 55.13 -33.59 4.73
C ALA A 326 55.97 -33.53 3.43
N SER A 327 55.45 -32.85 2.39
CA SER A 327 56.23 -32.16 1.35
C SER A 327 55.37 -31.21 0.49
N GLN A 328 55.88 -30.00 0.27
CA GLN A 328 55.67 -29.10 -0.88
C GLN A 328 56.94 -29.24 -1.78
N PRO A 329 57.13 -28.56 -2.95
CA PRO A 329 56.53 -27.30 -3.42
C PRO A 329 56.24 -27.19 -4.95
N GLU A 330 56.12 -25.94 -5.45
CA GLU A 330 56.24 -25.48 -6.86
C GLU A 330 55.10 -25.91 -7.82
N ASP A 331 54.60 -25.09 -8.78
CA ASP A 331 54.85 -23.70 -9.23
C ASP A 331 53.48 -23.12 -9.79
N SER A 332 53.24 -21.96 -10.44
CA SER A 332 54.04 -20.93 -11.16
C SER A 332 53.39 -19.53 -11.15
N ALA A 333 54.18 -18.52 -11.54
CA ALA A 333 53.78 -17.18 -12.01
C ALA A 333 54.68 -16.81 -13.24
N PRO A 334 54.70 -15.58 -13.85
CA PRO A 334 53.93 -14.35 -13.61
C PRO A 334 53.46 -13.54 -14.86
N ALA A 335 52.64 -12.48 -14.63
CA ALA A 335 52.59 -11.19 -15.37
C ALA A 335 52.28 -11.20 -16.91
N VAL A 336 52.13 -10.10 -17.67
CA VAL A 336 52.35 -8.64 -17.45
C VAL A 336 51.31 -7.79 -18.25
N ALA A 337 51.11 -6.52 -17.84
CA ALA A 337 50.78 -5.33 -18.68
C ALA A 337 49.40 -5.21 -19.37
N ALA A 338 49.02 -4.05 -19.96
CA ALA A 338 48.99 -2.64 -19.49
C ALA A 338 48.32 -1.73 -20.55
N SER A 339 47.67 -0.64 -20.12
CA SER A 339 47.35 0.63 -20.84
C SER A 339 46.90 0.65 -22.32
N GLU A 340 45.82 1.39 -22.61
CA GLU A 340 45.94 2.63 -23.41
C GLU A 340 44.70 3.56 -23.32
N VAL A 341 44.82 4.81 -23.79
CA VAL A 341 43.83 5.90 -23.69
C VAL A 341 43.95 6.83 -24.91
N MET A 342 42.84 7.11 -25.63
CA MET A 342 42.61 8.27 -26.54
C MET A 342 41.21 8.15 -27.18
N ALA A 343 40.60 9.14 -27.87
CA ALA A 343 40.45 10.57 -27.61
C ALA A 343 39.43 11.21 -28.60
N ALA A 344 38.72 12.26 -28.14
CA ALA A 344 38.10 13.41 -28.85
C ALA A 344 37.48 13.30 -30.28
N SER A 345 36.29 13.92 -30.46
CA SER A 345 36.07 15.19 -31.22
C SER A 345 34.73 15.28 -31.99
N ALA A 346 34.37 16.50 -32.42
CA ALA A 346 33.19 16.95 -33.19
C ALA A 346 31.80 16.72 -32.52
N VAL A 347 30.92 17.69 -32.25
CA VAL A 347 30.64 19.06 -32.79
C VAL A 347 29.97 19.08 -34.17
N ALA A 348 28.69 19.45 -34.20
CA ALA A 348 27.96 19.91 -35.38
C ALA A 348 26.90 20.94 -34.95
N ASP A 349 26.84 22.06 -35.68
CA ASP A 349 25.99 23.22 -35.38
C ASP A 349 24.71 23.18 -36.23
N ILE A 350 23.54 23.43 -35.63
CA ILE A 350 22.31 23.76 -36.37
C ILE A 350 21.54 24.84 -35.60
N SER A 351 21.69 26.08 -36.05
CA SER A 351 20.84 27.20 -35.65
C SER A 351 19.54 27.28 -36.47
N ASN A 352 18.59 28.10 -35.99
CA ASN A 352 17.33 28.51 -36.64
C ASN A 352 16.15 27.52 -36.63
N VAL A 353 15.23 27.74 -35.68
CA VAL A 353 13.78 27.60 -35.94
C VAL A 353 13.09 28.91 -35.53
N THR A 354 12.35 29.51 -36.45
CA THR A 354 11.69 30.82 -36.26
C THR A 354 10.46 30.69 -35.37
N ILE A 355 10.34 31.52 -34.34
CA ILE A 355 9.10 31.67 -33.57
C ILE A 355 8.19 32.64 -34.30
N LEU A 356 7.00 32.18 -34.71
CA LEU A 356 5.91 33.04 -35.19
C LEU A 356 4.94 33.33 -34.04
N PRO A 357 4.55 34.59 -33.79
CA PRO A 357 3.51 34.90 -32.82
C PRO A 357 2.14 34.50 -33.37
N LEU A 358 1.33 33.81 -32.57
CA LEU A 358 -0.06 33.52 -32.92
C LEU A 358 -1.00 34.27 -31.96
N GLU A 359 -1.35 35.50 -32.30
CA GLU A 359 -2.41 36.23 -31.61
C GLU A 359 -3.75 35.50 -31.82
N ARG A 360 -4.37 35.06 -30.73
CA ARG A 360 -5.78 34.65 -30.71
C ARG A 360 -6.49 35.22 -29.50
N THR A 361 -7.03 36.42 -29.70
CA THR A 361 -8.03 37.02 -28.83
C THR A 361 -9.21 36.07 -28.67
N LEU A 362 -9.42 35.53 -27.47
CA LEU A 362 -10.64 34.81 -27.10
C LEU A 362 -11.46 35.68 -26.16
N THR A 363 -12.59 36.16 -26.66
CA THR A 363 -13.55 36.96 -25.91
C THR A 363 -14.31 36.10 -24.91
N LEU A 364 -14.40 36.57 -23.66
CA LEU A 364 -15.24 35.96 -22.64
C LEU A 364 -16.73 36.17 -22.98
N PRO A 365 -17.56 35.11 -23.00
CA PRO A 365 -19.02 35.25 -23.01
C PRO A 365 -19.54 35.77 -21.65
N ALA A 366 -20.68 36.45 -21.66
CA ALA A 366 -21.21 37.13 -20.48
C ALA A 366 -21.87 36.18 -19.44
N GLU A 367 -21.87 36.64 -18.20
CA GLU A 367 -22.47 36.00 -17.02
C GLU A 367 -24.01 36.15 -17.00
N PRO A 368 -24.79 35.05 -16.81
CA PRO A 368 -26.24 35.13 -16.59
C PRO A 368 -26.59 35.44 -15.12
N PRO A 369 -27.72 36.12 -14.86
CA PRO A 369 -27.98 36.79 -13.57
C PRO A 369 -28.35 35.86 -12.40
N ALA A 370 -28.09 36.36 -11.19
CA ALA A 370 -28.27 35.64 -9.92
C ALA A 370 -29.72 35.20 -9.61
N ALA A 371 -29.86 34.00 -9.04
CA ALA A 371 -31.12 33.50 -8.48
C ALA A 371 -31.27 33.88 -7.00
N ALA A 372 -32.49 34.18 -6.58
CA ALA A 372 -32.82 34.62 -5.21
C ALA A 372 -32.60 33.52 -4.14
N PRO A 373 -32.28 33.89 -2.89
CA PRO A 373 -32.01 32.93 -1.82
C PRO A 373 -33.25 32.12 -1.44
N ARG A 374 -33.08 30.79 -1.29
CA ARG A 374 -34.11 29.89 -0.78
C ARG A 374 -34.16 29.95 0.75
N GLN A 375 -35.39 30.04 1.30
CA GLN A 375 -35.63 30.02 2.75
C GLN A 375 -35.36 28.63 3.35
N PRO A 376 -34.93 28.53 4.62
CA PRO A 376 -34.74 27.24 5.30
C PRO A 376 -36.08 26.61 5.69
N SER A 377 -36.27 25.34 5.35
CA SER A 377 -37.43 24.54 5.78
C SER A 377 -37.49 24.36 7.30
N PRO A 378 -38.69 24.25 7.91
CA PRO A 378 -38.85 24.23 9.37
C PRO A 378 -38.31 22.94 10.02
N ARG A 379 -37.72 23.12 11.21
CA ARG A 379 -37.14 22.05 12.03
C ARG A 379 -38.25 21.34 12.82
N VAL A 380 -38.58 20.10 12.43
CA VAL A 380 -39.58 19.26 13.13
C VAL A 380 -39.13 18.99 14.57
N ALA A 381 -40.09 19.04 15.51
CA ALA A 381 -39.82 18.86 16.94
C ALA A 381 -39.44 17.40 17.29
N LYS A 382 -38.51 17.24 18.25
CA LYS A 382 -38.20 15.91 18.82
C LYS A 382 -39.27 15.49 19.82
N ALA A 383 -39.66 14.22 19.79
CA ALA A 383 -40.37 13.58 20.89
C ALA A 383 -39.44 13.38 22.12
N PRO A 384 -39.98 13.26 23.36
CA PRO A 384 -39.16 13.11 24.55
C PRO A 384 -38.37 11.80 24.58
N ARG A 385 -37.10 11.85 24.99
CA ARG A 385 -36.38 10.67 25.50
C ARG A 385 -36.34 10.77 27.02
N GLU A 386 -36.75 9.70 27.71
CA GLU A 386 -36.68 9.64 29.17
C GLU A 386 -35.21 9.74 29.61
N THR A 387 -34.91 10.78 30.38
CA THR A 387 -33.56 11.09 30.85
C THR A 387 -33.52 10.82 32.36
N VAL A 388 -33.05 9.65 32.77
CA VAL A 388 -32.87 9.32 34.19
C VAL A 388 -31.75 10.20 34.74
N ALA A 389 -32.10 11.13 35.64
CA ALA A 389 -31.20 12.15 36.13
C ALA A 389 -30.42 11.71 37.37
N ALA A 390 -29.10 11.92 37.36
CA ALA A 390 -28.24 11.92 38.53
C ALA A 390 -27.15 13.00 38.37
N GLN A 391 -26.77 13.64 39.48
CA GLN A 391 -25.90 14.82 39.52
C GLN A 391 -25.19 14.87 40.90
N PRO A 392 -24.02 15.53 41.03
CA PRO A 392 -22.75 15.18 40.39
C PRO A 392 -21.64 14.95 41.44
N ALA A 393 -20.45 14.47 41.03
CA ALA A 393 -19.29 14.31 41.92
C ALA A 393 -17.95 14.71 41.24
N PRO A 394 -17.25 15.74 41.75
CA PRO A 394 -15.90 16.12 41.32
C PRO A 394 -14.84 15.87 42.43
N PRO A 395 -13.53 15.88 42.11
CA PRO A 395 -12.88 14.92 41.23
C PRO A 395 -11.76 14.15 41.96
N ALA A 396 -11.51 12.91 41.52
CA ALA A 396 -10.36 12.08 41.93
C ALA A 396 -9.46 11.86 40.70
N PRO A 397 -8.14 11.59 40.85
CA PRO A 397 -7.20 11.57 39.73
C PRO A 397 -7.63 10.59 38.63
N GLU A 398 -7.62 11.08 37.39
CA GLU A 398 -8.29 10.44 36.26
C GLU A 398 -7.73 9.03 35.96
N ALA A 399 -8.50 8.01 36.32
CA ALA A 399 -8.27 6.64 35.84
C ALA A 399 -8.39 6.60 34.31
N PRO A 400 -7.64 5.74 33.60
CA PRO A 400 -7.71 5.63 32.14
C PRO A 400 -9.15 5.48 31.63
N LEU A 401 -9.49 6.12 30.50
CA LEU A 401 -10.86 6.16 30.00
C LEU A 401 -11.43 4.76 29.74
N LEU A 402 -10.57 3.80 29.37
CA LEU A 402 -10.90 2.40 29.21
C LEU A 402 -11.44 1.79 30.51
N GLN A 403 -10.76 2.03 31.65
CA GLN A 403 -11.22 1.52 32.94
C GLN A 403 -12.58 2.14 33.29
N GLN A 404 -12.72 3.47 33.14
CA GLN A 404 -14.00 4.16 33.37
C GLN A 404 -15.15 3.61 32.50
N ARG A 405 -14.86 3.19 31.25
CA ARG A 405 -15.87 2.57 30.36
C ARG A 405 -16.18 1.12 30.72
N LEU A 406 -15.19 0.33 31.13
CA LEU A 406 -15.40 -1.03 31.61
C LEU A 406 -16.27 -1.02 32.88
N ASP A 407 -15.92 -0.20 33.87
CA ASP A 407 -16.65 -0.05 35.13
C ASP A 407 -18.10 0.40 34.90
N SER A 408 -18.32 1.40 34.03
CA SER A 408 -19.67 1.87 33.68
C SER A 408 -20.48 0.86 32.86
N THR A 409 -19.82 -0.01 32.09
CA THR A 409 -20.48 -1.12 31.37
C THR A 409 -20.92 -2.22 32.34
N GLN A 410 -20.06 -2.60 33.29
CA GLN A 410 -20.40 -3.55 34.34
C GLN A 410 -21.55 -3.03 35.23
N ALA A 411 -21.55 -1.74 35.57
CA ALA A 411 -22.65 -1.10 36.30
C ALA A 411 -23.97 -1.11 35.51
N MET A 412 -23.92 -0.85 34.19
CA MET A 412 -25.10 -0.89 33.31
C MET A 412 -25.69 -2.31 33.21
N LEU A 413 -24.86 -3.33 32.96
CA LEU A 413 -25.29 -4.74 32.90
C LEU A 413 -25.87 -5.23 34.24
N SER A 414 -25.38 -4.69 35.37
CA SER A 414 -25.86 -5.04 36.71
C SER A 414 -27.16 -4.34 37.11
N ALA A 415 -27.62 -3.34 36.35
CA ALA A 415 -28.81 -2.57 36.69
C ALA A 415 -30.11 -3.29 36.26
N PRO A 416 -31.13 -3.40 37.11
CA PRO A 416 -32.41 -3.99 36.72
C PRO A 416 -33.14 -3.07 35.73
N GLY A 417 -33.52 -3.61 34.56
CA GLY A 417 -34.20 -2.85 33.51
C GLY A 417 -33.28 -2.22 32.46
N HIS A 418 -32.01 -2.65 32.35
CA HIS A 418 -31.18 -2.32 31.19
C HIS A 418 -31.86 -2.76 29.88
N GLY A 419 -31.59 -2.03 28.79
CA GLY A 419 -32.14 -2.33 27.47
C GLY A 419 -31.75 -3.74 26.99
N SER A 420 -32.64 -4.45 26.30
CA SER A 420 -32.36 -5.79 25.79
C SER A 420 -31.42 -5.81 24.59
N VAL A 421 -31.28 -4.68 23.89
CA VAL A 421 -30.50 -4.54 22.65
C VAL A 421 -29.53 -3.35 22.75
N SER A 422 -28.34 -3.52 22.20
CA SER A 422 -27.37 -2.46 21.94
C SER A 422 -26.98 -2.43 20.47
N ILE A 423 -26.44 -1.31 19.99
CA ILE A 423 -25.80 -1.26 18.67
C ILE A 423 -24.33 -1.64 18.87
N GLN A 424 -23.86 -2.68 18.20
CA GLN A 424 -22.43 -2.97 18.09
C GLN A 424 -21.81 -2.09 17.02
N LEU A 425 -20.80 -1.32 17.40
CA LEU A 425 -19.96 -0.59 16.45
C LEU A 425 -18.93 -1.55 15.86
N PHE A 426 -18.05 -2.12 16.68
CA PHE A 426 -17.02 -3.07 16.24
C PHE A 426 -16.57 -4.01 17.36
N TYR A 427 -15.78 -5.01 16.99
CA TYR A 427 -15.01 -5.83 17.93
C TYR A 427 -13.51 -5.71 17.58
N THR A 428 -12.63 -6.04 18.52
CA THR A 428 -11.19 -6.16 18.26
C THR A 428 -10.52 -7.18 19.19
N ASP A 429 -9.60 -7.99 18.65
CA ASP A 429 -8.67 -8.84 19.43
C ASP A 429 -7.36 -8.10 19.77
N ASP A 430 -7.28 -6.79 19.49
CA ASP A 430 -6.15 -5.93 19.82
C ASP A 430 -6.35 -5.27 21.20
N ILE A 431 -5.91 -5.97 22.25
CA ILE A 431 -6.10 -5.61 23.67
C ILE A 431 -5.24 -4.38 24.08
N ARG A 432 -4.40 -3.82 23.20
CA ARG A 432 -3.45 -2.74 23.54
C ARG A 432 -4.18 -1.49 24.10
N PRO A 433 -4.01 -1.14 25.39
CA PRO A 433 -4.82 -0.10 26.03
C PRO A 433 -4.75 1.25 25.33
N GLU A 434 -3.55 1.67 24.87
CA GLU A 434 -3.35 2.91 24.13
C GLU A 434 -4.26 3.06 22.90
N ARG A 435 -4.57 1.97 22.19
CA ARG A 435 -5.42 2.02 20.99
C ARG A 435 -6.87 2.32 21.36
N MET A 436 -7.33 1.79 22.49
CA MET A 436 -8.66 2.03 23.02
C MET A 436 -8.76 3.41 23.69
N GLU A 437 -7.74 3.84 24.45
CA GLU A 437 -7.63 5.24 24.95
C GLU A 437 -7.72 6.26 23.80
N ARG A 438 -6.99 6.05 22.69
CA ARG A 438 -7.08 6.90 21.49
C ARG A 438 -8.43 6.84 20.78
N PHE A 439 -9.25 5.81 21.00
CA PHE A 439 -10.64 5.76 20.54
C PHE A 439 -11.57 6.53 21.49
N LEU A 440 -11.45 6.30 22.79
CA LEU A 440 -12.27 6.94 23.82
C LEU A 440 -12.00 8.45 23.94
N GLY A 441 -10.75 8.88 23.83
CA GLY A 441 -10.38 10.31 23.74
C GLY A 441 -10.80 10.99 22.42
N ARG A 442 -11.31 10.24 21.43
CA ARG A 442 -12.06 10.82 20.29
C ARG A 442 -13.56 10.90 20.62
N ALA A 443 -14.14 9.86 21.21
CA ALA A 443 -15.53 9.87 21.66
C ALA A 443 -15.84 10.95 22.71
N GLN A 444 -14.91 11.22 23.63
CA GLN A 444 -15.00 12.28 24.64
C GLN A 444 -15.07 13.67 24.01
N ARG A 445 -14.20 13.95 23.03
CA ARG A 445 -14.20 15.21 22.25
C ARG A 445 -15.45 15.38 21.38
N LEU A 446 -16.17 14.30 21.09
CA LEU A 446 -17.45 14.31 20.38
C LEU A 446 -18.67 14.32 21.33
N GLY A 447 -18.47 14.33 22.65
CA GLY A 447 -19.53 14.31 23.66
C GLY A 447 -20.24 12.96 23.88
N ILE A 448 -19.96 11.95 23.05
CA ILE A 448 -20.68 10.66 23.03
C ILE A 448 -20.06 9.58 23.93
N LEU A 449 -19.03 9.89 24.72
CA LEU A 449 -18.35 8.92 25.61
C LEU A 449 -19.31 8.25 26.61
N ALA A 450 -20.37 8.96 27.04
CA ALA A 450 -21.40 8.43 27.94
C ALA A 450 -22.27 7.35 27.29
N GLU A 451 -22.39 7.34 25.96
CA GLU A 451 -23.20 6.41 25.18
C GLU A 451 -22.40 5.19 24.70
N ILE A 452 -21.09 5.16 24.91
CA ILE A 452 -20.20 4.06 24.53
C ILE A 452 -19.93 3.14 25.72
N TYR A 453 -20.19 1.85 25.50
CA TYR A 453 -19.93 0.75 26.42
C TYR A 453 -18.87 -0.19 25.84
N ILE A 454 -18.09 -0.85 26.71
CA ILE A 454 -17.05 -1.81 26.32
C ILE A 454 -17.27 -3.10 27.10
N VAL A 455 -17.52 -4.19 26.37
CA VAL A 455 -17.63 -5.54 26.94
C VAL A 455 -16.36 -6.32 26.61
N PRO A 456 -15.61 -6.85 27.59
CA PRO A 456 -14.51 -7.78 27.33
C PRO A 456 -15.08 -9.11 26.86
N ILE A 457 -14.54 -9.68 25.78
CA ILE A 457 -15.02 -10.92 25.16
C ILE A 457 -13.85 -11.88 24.89
N LYS A 458 -14.15 -13.19 24.88
CA LYS A 458 -13.23 -14.22 24.38
C LYS A 458 -13.73 -14.74 23.04
N LEU A 459 -12.97 -14.50 21.97
CA LEU A 459 -13.28 -14.95 20.62
C LEU A 459 -12.17 -15.88 20.11
N ASN A 460 -12.51 -17.10 19.71
CA ASN A 460 -11.56 -18.10 19.21
C ASN A 460 -10.34 -18.35 20.14
N GLY A 461 -10.55 -18.26 21.46
CA GLY A 461 -9.51 -18.44 22.48
C GLY A 461 -8.60 -17.23 22.72
N ARG A 462 -8.89 -16.07 22.12
CA ARG A 462 -8.22 -14.79 22.39
C ARG A 462 -9.14 -13.85 23.15
N ASP A 463 -8.57 -13.11 24.11
CA ASP A 463 -9.23 -11.98 24.74
C ASP A 463 -9.33 -10.79 23.77
N GLY A 464 -10.36 -9.97 23.93
CA GLY A 464 -10.63 -8.81 23.09
C GLY A 464 -11.75 -7.93 23.66
N TYR A 465 -12.09 -6.88 22.92
CA TYR A 465 -13.13 -5.92 23.32
C TYR A 465 -14.22 -5.80 22.25
N ARG A 466 -15.49 -5.83 22.69
CA ARG A 466 -16.67 -5.47 21.90
C ARG A 466 -17.07 -4.04 22.27
N VAL A 467 -17.16 -3.15 21.28
CA VAL A 467 -17.54 -1.74 21.47
C VAL A 467 -19.00 -1.57 21.08
N LEU A 468 -19.79 -1.14 22.06
CA LEU A 468 -21.23 -1.03 22.03
C LEU A 468 -21.65 0.45 22.15
N PHE A 469 -22.79 0.80 21.58
CA PHE A 469 -23.33 2.16 21.54
C PHE A 469 -24.83 2.17 21.88
N GLY A 470 -25.18 2.91 22.94
CA GLY A 470 -26.52 3.03 23.48
C GLY A 470 -27.08 1.74 24.10
N THR A 471 -28.19 1.86 24.82
CA THR A 471 -29.01 0.73 25.25
C THR A 471 -30.46 0.99 24.86
N TYR A 472 -31.16 -0.03 24.39
CA TYR A 472 -32.47 0.08 23.75
C TYR A 472 -33.40 -1.01 24.25
N ALA A 473 -34.66 -0.66 24.50
CA ALA A 473 -35.64 -1.59 25.06
C ALA A 473 -35.95 -2.77 24.11
N ASN A 474 -35.88 -2.55 22.79
CA ASN A 474 -36.17 -3.55 21.76
C ASN A 474 -35.38 -3.30 20.45
N SER A 475 -35.42 -4.26 19.54
CA SER A 475 -34.66 -4.23 18.27
C SER A 475 -35.07 -3.10 17.32
N ASP A 476 -36.30 -2.60 17.42
CA ASP A 476 -36.81 -1.56 16.52
C ASP A 476 -36.39 -0.15 16.96
N THR A 477 -36.40 0.12 18.28
CA THR A 477 -35.78 1.33 18.84
C THR A 477 -34.27 1.34 18.62
N ALA A 478 -33.61 0.18 18.70
CA ALA A 478 -32.19 0.05 18.34
C ALA A 478 -31.93 0.32 16.84
N ARG A 479 -32.81 -0.13 15.94
CA ARG A 479 -32.70 0.15 14.49
C ARG A 479 -32.90 1.65 14.20
N ALA A 480 -33.84 2.31 14.85
CA ALA A 480 -33.97 3.77 14.77
C ALA A 480 -32.72 4.50 15.32
N GLY A 481 -32.12 3.98 16.39
CA GLY A 481 -30.82 4.44 16.89
C GLY A 481 -29.68 4.29 15.87
N MET A 482 -29.66 3.20 15.09
CA MET A 482 -28.71 3.03 13.99
C MET A 482 -28.92 4.06 12.87
N GLU A 483 -30.16 4.45 12.59
CA GLU A 483 -30.45 5.51 11.61
C GLU A 483 -30.07 6.91 12.12
N GLU A 484 -30.12 7.16 13.44
CA GLU A 484 -29.63 8.40 14.05
C GLU A 484 -28.10 8.47 14.24
N LEU A 485 -27.35 7.37 14.08
CA LEU A 485 -25.89 7.39 14.21
C LEU A 485 -25.26 8.45 13.27
N PRO A 486 -24.26 9.23 13.75
CA PRO A 486 -23.54 10.17 12.89
C PRO A 486 -22.93 9.43 11.70
N GLN A 487 -23.07 9.98 10.49
CA GLN A 487 -22.80 9.25 9.24
C GLN A 487 -21.43 8.57 9.21
N ARG A 488 -20.39 9.26 9.71
CA ARG A 488 -19.02 8.74 9.89
C ARG A 488 -18.93 7.39 10.63
N TYR A 489 -19.84 7.08 11.55
CA TYR A 489 -19.88 5.80 12.26
C TYR A 489 -20.57 4.70 11.46
N LYS A 490 -21.58 5.02 10.65
CA LYS A 490 -22.20 4.08 9.71
C LYS A 490 -21.19 3.64 8.66
N ASP A 491 -20.52 4.62 8.04
CA ASP A 491 -19.57 4.41 6.95
C ASP A 491 -18.31 3.65 7.41
N ALA A 492 -17.82 3.90 8.63
CA ALA A 492 -16.56 3.34 9.12
C ALA A 492 -16.69 1.97 9.83
N PHE A 493 -17.86 1.59 10.34
CA PHE A 493 -17.99 0.45 11.24
C PHE A 493 -19.04 -0.61 10.86
N ALA A 494 -19.88 -0.37 9.83
CA ALA A 494 -20.93 -1.30 9.43
C ALA A 494 -21.78 -1.81 10.62
N PRO A 495 -22.41 -0.90 11.39
CA PRO A 495 -23.00 -1.19 12.69
C PRO A 495 -24.06 -2.30 12.64
N THR A 496 -24.12 -3.10 13.69
CA THR A 496 -24.99 -4.29 13.81
C THR A 496 -25.76 -4.28 15.12
N LEU A 497 -26.90 -4.97 15.19
CA LEU A 497 -27.64 -5.16 16.45
C LEU A 497 -27.00 -6.27 17.28
N TYR A 498 -26.87 -6.06 18.58
CA TYR A 498 -26.37 -7.04 19.55
C TYR A 498 -27.33 -7.18 20.73
N MET A 499 -27.66 -8.41 21.09
CA MET A 499 -28.49 -8.72 22.26
C MET A 499 -27.61 -8.72 23.51
N LEU A 500 -28.00 -7.96 24.53
CA LEU A 500 -27.25 -7.86 25.79
C LEU A 500 -27.39 -9.11 26.68
N GLN A 501 -28.16 -10.12 26.25
CA GLN A 501 -28.36 -11.39 26.96
C GLN A 501 -27.23 -12.41 26.76
N ASP A 502 -26.34 -12.19 25.77
CA ASP A 502 -25.21 -13.09 25.44
C ASP A 502 -23.85 -12.51 25.92
N SER A 503 -23.82 -11.88 27.12
CA SER A 503 -22.66 -11.16 27.70
C SER A 503 -22.10 -11.85 28.95
#